data_AF-A0A1G7II18-F1
#
_entry.id   AF-A0A1G7II18-F1
#
_cell.length_a   1.000
_cell.length_b   1.000
_cell.length_c   1.000
_cell.angle_alpha   90.00
_cell.angle_beta   90.00
_cell.angle_gamma   90.00
#
_symmetry.space_group_name_H-M   'P 1'
#
loop_
_entity.id
_entity.type
_entity.pdbx_description
1 polymer ?
#
loop_
_entity_poly.entity_id
_entity_poly.type
_entity_poly.pdbx_seq_one_letter_code
_entity_poly.pdbx_strand_id
1 'polypeptide(L)'
;MVQVHKRPLPAQSRLWSHVTQGDFIDGYAVESALSPRDAAKIGLSMPGWADALLALRNRIVTPFGLKTNTSEVGEQAVFPVEYEGADELIIGTNDTHLNFRICIRQEAGHIHMATWVHRNNALGYAYLMLVKPFHVLIVRDAMRRIAQVR
;
A
#
# COMPACT_ATOMS: atom_id res chain seq x y z
N MET A 1 -22.60 7.04 -5.48
CA MET A 1 -21.31 7.43 -4.84
C MET A 1 -20.51 6.17 -4.61
N VAL A 2 -19.22 6.17 -4.96
CA VAL A 2 -18.33 5.03 -4.67
C VAL A 2 -18.13 4.90 -3.17
N GLN A 3 -18.47 3.75 -2.59
CA GLN A 3 -18.23 3.46 -1.18
C GLN A 3 -16.94 2.65 -1.02
N VAL A 4 -15.95 3.24 -0.34
CA VAL A 4 -14.75 2.50 0.10
C VAL A 4 -15.00 1.99 1.50
N HIS A 5 -15.02 0.67 1.66
CA HIS A 5 -15.25 0.04 2.95
C HIS A 5 -13.92 -0.34 3.59
N LYS A 6 -13.68 0.08 4.84
CA LYS A 6 -12.57 -0.48 5.62
C LYS A 6 -12.95 -1.91 6.00
N ARG A 7 -12.23 -2.89 5.50
CA ARG A 7 -12.49 -4.32 5.73
C ARG A 7 -11.17 -5.06 5.93
N PRO A 8 -11.12 -6.08 6.80
CA PRO A 8 -9.96 -6.96 6.84
C PRO A 8 -9.74 -7.61 5.46
N LEU A 9 -8.49 -7.93 5.17
CA LEU A 9 -8.12 -8.72 4.00
C LEU A 9 -8.78 -10.11 4.10
N PRO A 10 -9.23 -10.72 3.00
CA PRO A 10 -9.79 -12.07 3.04
C PRO A 10 -8.80 -13.07 3.65
N ALA A 11 -9.33 -14.02 4.44
CA ALA A 11 -8.51 -14.97 5.21
C ALA A 11 -7.65 -15.89 4.32
N GLN A 12 -8.04 -16.05 3.06
CA GLN A 12 -7.35 -16.86 2.06
C GLN A 12 -6.10 -16.18 1.48
N SER A 13 -5.89 -14.90 1.78
CA SER A 13 -4.72 -14.16 1.30
C SER A 13 -3.41 -14.74 1.82
N ARG A 14 -2.42 -14.87 0.94
CA ARG A 14 -1.06 -15.29 1.32
C ARG A 14 -0.37 -14.29 2.23
N LEU A 15 -0.79 -13.02 2.21
CA LEU A 15 -0.19 -11.96 3.03
C LEU A 15 -0.23 -12.32 4.53
N TRP A 16 -1.24 -13.06 4.98
CA TRP A 16 -1.37 -13.48 6.37
C TRP A 16 -0.18 -14.31 6.88
N SER A 17 0.55 -15.00 5.99
CA SER A 17 1.76 -15.74 6.36
C SER A 17 2.92 -14.85 6.83
N HIS A 18 2.90 -13.56 6.48
CA HIS A 18 3.89 -12.58 6.92
C HIS A 18 3.49 -11.87 8.22
N VAL A 19 2.21 -11.92 8.61
CA VAL A 19 1.68 -11.10 9.70
C VAL A 19 2.07 -11.69 11.05
N THR A 20 2.78 -10.89 11.84
CA THR A 20 3.19 -11.21 13.21
C THR A 20 2.57 -10.25 14.22
N GLN A 21 2.64 -10.61 15.51
CA GLN A 21 2.08 -9.77 16.57
C GLN A 21 2.77 -8.40 16.61
N GLY A 22 1.96 -7.36 16.59
CA GLY A 22 2.42 -5.97 16.63
C GLY A 22 2.55 -5.32 15.26
N ASP A 23 2.49 -6.08 14.17
CA ASP A 23 2.53 -5.51 12.82
C ASP A 23 1.35 -4.57 12.57
N PHE A 24 1.58 -3.61 11.68
CA PHE A 24 0.49 -2.78 11.18
C PHE A 24 -0.09 -3.44 9.94
N ILE A 25 -1.41 -3.59 9.95
CA ILE A 25 -2.18 -3.97 8.78
C ILE A 25 -3.40 -3.07 8.68
N ASP A 26 -3.64 -2.56 7.48
CA ASP A 26 -4.93 -1.97 7.14
C ASP A 26 -5.46 -2.56 5.83
N GLY A 27 -6.79 -2.56 5.71
CA GLY A 27 -7.48 -3.20 4.61
C GLY A 27 -8.71 -2.42 4.22
N TYR A 28 -8.95 -2.37 2.91
CA TYR A 28 -10.07 -1.70 2.28
C TYR A 28 -10.62 -2.57 1.16
N ALA A 29 -11.91 -2.40 0.87
CA ALA A 29 -12.60 -3.10 -0.20
C ALA A 29 -13.50 -2.15 -0.98
N VAL A 30 -13.60 -2.40 -2.28
CA VAL A 30 -14.55 -1.76 -3.20
C VAL A 30 -15.10 -2.77 -4.18
N GLU A 31 -16.33 -2.55 -4.65
CA GLU A 31 -16.88 -3.31 -5.77
C GLU A 31 -16.11 -2.98 -7.05
N SER A 32 -15.58 -4.00 -7.72
CA SER A 32 -14.90 -3.89 -9.00
C SER A 32 -14.66 -5.30 -9.58
N ALA A 33 -14.89 -5.45 -10.89
CA ALA A 33 -14.64 -6.70 -11.61
C ALA A 33 -13.22 -6.78 -12.19
N LEU A 34 -12.36 -5.79 -11.90
CA LEU A 34 -11.00 -5.73 -12.42
C LEU A 34 -10.17 -6.94 -11.96
N SER A 35 -9.13 -7.24 -12.75
CA SER A 35 -8.08 -8.15 -12.31
C SER A 35 -7.24 -7.48 -11.20
N PRO A 36 -6.61 -8.25 -10.29
CA PRO A 36 -5.69 -7.70 -9.30
C PRO A 36 -4.58 -6.84 -9.91
N ARG A 37 -4.05 -7.25 -11.07
CA ARG A 37 -3.00 -6.52 -11.79
C ARG A 37 -3.48 -5.19 -12.34
N ASP A 38 -4.69 -5.12 -12.92
CA ASP A 38 -5.20 -3.86 -13.46
C ASP A 38 -5.63 -2.91 -12.32
N ALA A 39 -6.22 -3.46 -11.26
CA ALA A 39 -6.47 -2.71 -10.03
C ALA A 39 -5.18 -2.13 -9.44
N ALA A 40 -4.07 -2.88 -9.47
CA ALA A 40 -2.76 -2.40 -9.05
C ALA A 40 -2.25 -1.27 -9.92
N LYS A 41 -2.31 -1.39 -11.25
CA LYS A 41 -1.90 -0.30 -12.15
C LYS A 41 -2.65 1.00 -11.84
N ILE A 42 -3.96 0.92 -11.61
CA ILE A 42 -4.79 2.08 -11.28
C ILE A 42 -4.46 2.60 -9.87
N GLY A 43 -4.46 1.73 -8.87
CA GLY A 43 -4.25 2.12 -7.48
C GLY A 43 -2.86 2.70 -7.22
N LEU A 44 -1.84 2.19 -7.91
CA LEU A 44 -0.44 2.61 -7.79
C LEU A 44 -0.07 3.73 -8.75
N SER A 45 -0.90 4.03 -9.77
CA SER A 45 -0.72 5.26 -10.54
C SER A 45 -0.79 6.42 -9.55
N MET A 46 0.32 7.08 -9.25
CA MET A 46 0.34 8.09 -8.20
C MET A 46 -0.28 9.38 -8.74
N PRO A 47 -1.34 9.90 -8.13
CA PRO A 47 -1.87 11.22 -8.45
C PRO A 47 -0.92 12.28 -7.90
N GLY A 48 -0.81 13.46 -8.53
CA GLY A 48 0.17 14.48 -8.16
C GLY A 48 0.10 15.00 -6.70
N TRP A 49 -0.97 14.71 -5.96
CA TRP A 49 -1.05 15.00 -4.52
C TRP A 49 -0.29 13.97 -3.65
N ALA A 50 -0.10 12.74 -4.14
CA ALA A 50 0.73 11.72 -3.48
C ALA A 50 2.22 12.13 -3.51
N ASP A 51 2.66 12.77 -4.61
CA ASP A 51 4.00 13.37 -4.70
C ASP A 51 4.20 14.49 -3.67
N ALA A 52 3.18 15.34 -3.49
CA ALA A 52 3.22 16.39 -2.46
C ALA A 52 3.31 15.81 -1.03
N LEU A 53 2.67 14.67 -0.77
CA LEU A 53 2.75 13.97 0.52
C LEU A 53 4.08 13.24 0.73
N LEU A 54 4.67 12.67 -0.33
CA LEU A 54 6.02 12.13 -0.31
C LEU A 54 7.05 13.23 -0.07
N ALA A 55 6.89 14.40 -0.68
CA ALA A 55 7.72 15.57 -0.41
C ALA A 55 7.58 16.06 1.05
N LEU A 56 6.36 16.09 1.59
CA LEU A 56 6.11 16.42 2.99
C LEU A 56 6.77 15.40 3.94
N ARG A 57 6.60 14.10 3.68
CA ARG A 57 7.29 13.02 4.41
C ARG A 57 8.79 13.27 4.40
N ASN A 58 9.38 13.47 3.22
CA ASN A 58 10.81 13.71 3.06
C ASN A 58 11.25 14.89 3.92
N ARG A 59 10.53 16.01 3.90
CA ARG A 59 10.85 17.19 4.71
C ARG A 59 10.83 16.93 6.22
N ILE A 60 9.91 16.09 6.70
CA ILE A 60 9.81 15.76 8.12
C ILE A 60 10.89 14.74 8.54
N VAL A 61 11.28 13.81 7.66
CA VAL A 61 12.28 12.78 7.98
C VAL A 61 13.73 13.20 7.69
N THR A 62 13.95 14.26 6.90
CA THR A 62 15.27 14.84 6.60
C THR A 62 16.12 15.15 7.86
N PRO A 63 15.59 15.79 8.93
CA PRO A 63 16.37 16.05 10.14
C PRO A 63 16.74 14.78 10.94
N PHE A 64 16.17 13.62 10.64
CA PHE A 64 16.46 12.34 11.32
C PHE A 64 17.60 11.54 10.65
N GLY A 65 18.31 12.11 9.67
CA GLY A 65 19.53 11.51 9.10
C GLY A 65 19.28 10.27 8.23
N LEU A 66 18.03 9.99 7.86
CA LEU A 66 17.71 8.94 6.89
C LEU A 66 18.23 9.41 5.52
N LYS A 67 19.23 8.69 4.99
CA LYS A 67 19.68 8.86 3.61
C LYS A 67 18.50 8.51 2.69
N THR A 68 17.78 9.53 2.27
CA THR A 68 16.75 9.40 1.25
C THR A 68 17.49 9.19 -0.06
N ASN A 69 17.76 7.93 -0.43
CA ASN A 69 17.89 7.61 -1.85
C ASN A 69 16.54 7.95 -2.43
N THR A 70 16.44 9.13 -3.04
CA THR A 70 15.36 9.50 -3.94
C THR A 70 15.32 8.43 -5.02
N SER A 71 14.53 7.37 -4.79
CA SER A 71 14.02 6.57 -5.90
C SER A 71 13.25 7.55 -6.76
N GLU A 72 13.82 7.78 -7.94
CA GLU A 72 13.39 8.74 -8.93
C GLU A 72 11.87 8.65 -9.12
N VAL A 73 11.21 9.77 -8.83
CA VAL A 73 9.84 10.00 -9.24
C VAL A 73 9.89 10.19 -10.75
N GLY A 74 9.62 9.10 -11.46
CA GLY A 74 9.68 9.04 -12.92
C GLY A 74 9.53 7.60 -13.40
N GLU A 75 8.34 7.25 -13.89
CA GLU A 75 8.00 6.08 -14.72
C GLU A 75 8.22 4.64 -14.18
N GLN A 76 8.91 4.39 -13.06
CA GLN A 76 9.18 3.01 -12.61
C GLN A 76 9.32 2.78 -11.09
N ALA A 77 8.54 3.46 -10.24
CA ALA A 77 8.35 3.01 -8.86
C ALA A 77 7.39 1.81 -8.78
N VAL A 78 7.70 0.72 -9.50
CA VAL A 78 6.96 -0.54 -9.40
C VAL A 78 7.65 -1.34 -8.30
N PHE A 79 7.08 -1.32 -7.09
CA PHE A 79 7.51 -2.23 -6.02
C PHE A 79 7.65 -3.65 -6.59
N PRO A 80 8.73 -4.38 -6.28
CA PRO A 80 8.93 -5.70 -6.87
C PRO A 80 7.75 -6.61 -6.53
N VAL A 81 7.32 -7.36 -7.54
CA VAL A 81 6.27 -8.37 -7.38
C VAL A 81 6.84 -9.51 -6.56
N GLU A 82 6.28 -9.72 -5.37
CA GLU A 82 6.62 -10.83 -4.48
C GLU A 82 5.81 -12.07 -4.82
N TYR A 83 4.53 -11.89 -5.17
CA TYR A 83 3.65 -12.95 -5.59
C TYR A 83 2.62 -12.45 -6.59
N GLU A 84 2.31 -13.28 -7.57
CA GLU A 84 1.21 -13.05 -8.48
C GLU A 84 0.49 -14.36 -8.81
N GLY A 85 -0.82 -14.35 -8.58
CA GLY A 85 -1.77 -15.38 -8.94
C GLY A 85 -2.95 -14.79 -9.70
N ALA A 86 -3.92 -15.64 -10.02
CA ALA A 86 -5.11 -15.23 -10.77
C ALA A 86 -6.00 -14.26 -9.99
N ASP A 87 -6.09 -14.43 -8.68
CA ASP A 87 -6.97 -13.71 -7.77
C ASP A 87 -6.22 -12.79 -6.79
N GLU A 88 -4.89 -12.83 -6.76
CA GLU A 88 -4.08 -12.09 -5.80
C GLU A 88 -2.75 -11.61 -6.39
N LEU A 89 -2.37 -10.38 -6.06
CA LEU A 89 -1.08 -9.78 -6.37
C LEU A 89 -0.51 -9.18 -5.09
N ILE A 90 0.73 -9.54 -4.76
CA ILE A 90 1.48 -9.00 -3.63
C ILE A 90 2.74 -8.34 -4.18
N ILE A 91 2.89 -7.07 -3.86
CA ILE A 91 4.06 -6.26 -4.18
C ILE A 91 4.64 -5.72 -2.88
N GLY A 92 5.94 -5.50 -2.83
CA GLY A 92 6.52 -4.95 -1.61
C GLY A 92 8.03 -4.95 -1.60
N THR A 93 8.60 -4.39 -0.54
CA THR A 93 10.05 -4.34 -0.36
C THR A 93 10.43 -4.44 1.12
N ASN A 94 11.67 -4.85 1.36
CA ASN A 94 12.29 -4.85 2.68
C ASN A 94 13.25 -3.65 2.77
N ASP A 95 13.18 -2.91 3.86
CA ASP A 95 14.09 -1.81 4.17
C ASP A 95 14.66 -2.02 5.59
N THR A 96 15.72 -1.29 5.93
CA THR A 96 16.42 -1.38 7.22
C THR A 96 15.50 -1.07 8.40
N HIS A 97 14.55 -0.15 8.23
CA HIS A 97 13.69 0.34 9.31
C HIS A 97 12.29 -0.32 9.31
N LEU A 98 11.79 -0.73 8.15
CA LEU A 98 10.53 -1.44 8.01
C LEU A 98 10.49 -2.32 6.76
N ASN A 99 9.65 -3.34 6.81
CA ASN A 99 9.27 -4.16 5.66
C ASN A 99 7.82 -3.81 5.31
N PHE A 100 7.52 -3.68 4.02
CA PHE A 100 6.22 -3.22 3.56
C PHE A 100 5.73 -4.05 2.39
N ARG A 101 4.45 -4.49 2.43
CA ARG A 101 3.74 -5.18 1.32
C ARG A 101 2.39 -4.52 1.08
N ILE A 102 1.98 -4.47 -0.18
CA ILE A 102 0.60 -4.23 -0.60
C ILE A 102 0.08 -5.51 -1.22
N CYS A 103 -1.03 -6.01 -0.70
CA CYS A 103 -1.79 -7.08 -1.30
C CYS A 103 -3.01 -6.48 -2.00
N ILE A 104 -3.26 -6.92 -3.23
CA ILE A 104 -4.47 -6.64 -4.00
C ILE A 104 -5.07 -7.98 -4.37
N ARG A 105 -6.29 -8.24 -3.91
CA ARG A 105 -6.99 -9.51 -4.10
C ARG A 105 -8.37 -9.25 -4.68
N GLN A 106 -8.76 -10.02 -5.69
CA GLN A 106 -10.13 -10.03 -6.19
C GLN A 106 -10.89 -11.19 -5.55
N GLU A 107 -12.04 -10.88 -4.95
CA GLU A 107 -12.90 -11.89 -4.36
C GLU A 107 -14.37 -11.45 -4.43
N ALA A 108 -15.25 -12.33 -4.94
CA ALA A 108 -16.68 -12.11 -5.00
C ALA A 108 -17.10 -10.73 -5.58
N GLY A 109 -16.48 -10.33 -6.70
CA GLY A 109 -16.76 -9.05 -7.37
C GLY A 109 -16.24 -7.80 -6.64
N HIS A 110 -15.38 -8.00 -5.65
CA HIS A 110 -14.72 -6.92 -4.92
C HIS A 110 -13.22 -6.99 -5.11
N ILE A 111 -12.59 -5.82 -5.20
CA ILE A 111 -11.16 -5.66 -5.01
C ILE A 111 -10.92 -5.34 -3.54
N HIS A 112 -10.10 -6.15 -2.90
CA HIS A 112 -9.55 -5.94 -1.57
C HIS A 112 -8.11 -5.47 -1.70
N MET A 113 -7.78 -4.35 -1.07
CA MET A 113 -6.42 -3.87 -0.94
C MET A 113 -6.05 -3.86 0.53
N ALA A 114 -4.95 -4.50 0.87
CA ALA A 114 -4.38 -4.43 2.20
C ALA A 114 -2.94 -4.00 2.15
N THR A 115 -2.52 -3.31 3.21
CA THR A 115 -1.14 -2.90 3.37
C THR A 115 -0.62 -3.41 4.70
N TRP A 116 0.47 -4.15 4.64
CA TRP A 116 1.16 -4.69 5.79
C TRP A 116 2.51 -4.00 5.98
N VAL A 117 2.81 -3.65 7.22
CA VAL A 117 4.09 -3.09 7.64
C VAL A 117 4.59 -3.83 8.87
N HIS A 118 5.77 -4.43 8.74
CA HIS A 118 6.57 -4.90 9.86
C HIS A 118 7.68 -3.90 10.16
N ARG A 119 7.94 -3.61 11.44
CA ARG A 119 8.97 -2.64 11.85
C ARG A 119 10.15 -3.39 12.41
N ASN A 120 11.34 -3.11 11.89
CA ASN A 120 12.57 -3.81 12.32
C ASN A 120 13.18 -3.17 13.58
N ASN A 121 12.88 -1.90 13.85
CA ASN A 121 13.46 -1.14 14.96
C ASN A 121 12.58 0.06 15.39
N ALA A 122 13.02 0.78 16.44
CA ALA A 122 12.32 1.96 16.96
C ALA A 122 12.18 3.10 15.95
N LEU A 123 13.14 3.25 15.02
CA LEU A 123 13.02 4.22 13.92
C LEU A 123 11.86 3.86 12.99
N GLY A 124 11.69 2.57 12.69
CA GLY A 124 10.52 2.06 11.95
C GLY A 124 9.20 2.38 12.62
N TYR A 125 9.14 2.35 13.96
CA TYR A 125 7.95 2.75 14.71
C TYR A 125 7.64 4.24 14.56
N ALA A 126 8.62 5.11 14.79
CA ALA A 126 8.46 6.55 14.65
C ALA A 126 8.08 6.94 13.21
N TYR A 127 8.75 6.32 12.23
CA TYR A 127 8.46 6.51 10.81
C TYR A 127 7.01 6.11 10.50
N LEU A 128 6.59 4.90 10.86
CA LEU A 128 5.23 4.43 10.60
C LEU A 128 4.17 5.36 11.19
N MET A 129 4.35 5.82 12.43
CA MET A 129 3.41 6.74 13.07
C MET A 129 3.25 8.06 12.30
N LEU A 130 4.34 8.53 11.69
CA LEU A 130 4.35 9.75 10.89
C LEU A 130 3.67 9.57 9.51
N VAL A 131 3.95 8.47 8.80
CA VAL A 131 3.38 8.24 7.44
C VAL A 131 1.97 7.65 7.45
N LYS A 132 1.57 6.93 8.50
CA LYS A 132 0.26 6.27 8.60
C LYS A 132 -0.96 7.14 8.26
N PRO A 133 -1.12 8.39 8.76
CA PRO A 133 -2.27 9.21 8.39
C PRO A 133 -2.33 9.50 6.89
N PHE A 134 -1.18 9.72 6.26
CA PHE A 134 -1.07 9.97 4.83
C PHE A 134 -1.33 8.70 4.02
N HIS A 135 -0.79 7.57 4.46
CA HIS A 135 -1.05 6.25 3.88
C HIS A 135 -2.55 5.96 3.77
N VAL A 136 -3.30 6.19 4.84
CA VAL A 136 -4.77 5.99 4.86
C VAL A 136 -5.47 6.85 3.80
N LEU A 137 -5.02 8.09 3.57
CA LEU A 137 -5.59 8.95 2.54
C LEU A 137 -5.27 8.41 1.13
N ILE A 138 -4.02 7.98 0.89
CA ILE A 138 -3.54 7.45 -0.39
C ILE A 138 -4.29 6.17 -0.77
N VAL A 139 -4.40 5.22 0.15
CA VAL A 139 -5.13 3.97 -0.11
C VAL A 139 -6.60 4.24 -0.38
N ARG A 140 -7.25 5.13 0.37
CA ARG A 140 -8.67 5.43 0.15
C ARG A 140 -8.93 6.06 -1.22
N ASP A 141 -8.04 6.94 -1.67
CA ASP A 141 -8.13 7.53 -3.00
C ASP A 141 -7.85 6.50 -4.11
N ALA A 142 -6.81 5.67 -3.95
CA ALA A 142 -6.52 4.56 -4.85
C ALA A 142 -7.74 3.63 -5.02
N MET A 143 -8.38 3.25 -3.91
CA MET A 143 -9.58 2.43 -3.93
C MET A 143 -10.77 3.12 -4.61
N ARG A 144 -10.93 4.44 -4.44
CA ARG A 144 -11.96 5.19 -5.17
C ARG A 144 -11.74 5.15 -6.67
N ARG A 145 -10.49 5.31 -7.12
CA ARG A 145 -10.13 5.28 -8.54
C ARG A 145 -10.36 3.90 -9.15
N ILE A 146 -9.98 2.84 -8.44
CA ILE A 146 -10.27 1.45 -8.85
C ILE A 146 -11.77 1.24 -9.05
N ALA A 147 -12.60 1.72 -8.12
CA ALA A 147 -14.05 1.55 -8.19
C ALA A 147 -14.75 2.45 -9.24
N GLN A 148 -14.08 3.48 -9.74
CA GLN A 148 -14.60 4.34 -10.81
C GLN A 148 -14.40 3.72 -12.19
N VAL A 149 -13.39 2.84 -12.33
CA VAL A 149 -13.16 2.07 -13.55
C VAL A 149 -14.01 0.81 -13.49
N ARG A 150 -15.00 0.73 -14.39
CA ARG A 150 -15.91 -0.41 -14.52
C ARG A 150 -15.39 -1.44 -15.49
#